data_AF-A0A2G3ANJ0-F1
#
_entry.id   AF-A0A2G3ANJ0-F1
#
_cell.length_a   1.000
_cell.length_b   1.000
_cell.length_c   1.000
_cell.angle_alpha   90.00
_cell.angle_beta   90.00
_cell.angle_gamma   90.00
#
_symmetry.space_group_name_H-M   'P 1'
#
loop_
_entity.id
_entity.type
_entity.pdbx_description
1 polymer ?
#
loop_
_entity_poly.entity_id
_entity_poly.type
_entity_poly.pdbx_seq_one_letter_code
_entity_poly.pdbx_strand_id
1 'polypeptide(L)'
;MAVNPVANVPQLLYANGQPPKILTGSKDGVFVDFVGLNCKSSKRIRRRIGYAAANRRSFINNRWNAINAVLDLERVASNISQQSASIVPKVADLDDILSERGACGVGFIANLDNKASHGIVKDALVALGCMEHRGGCGADNDSGDGSGLMTSIPWDLFNDWAEKEGIAVFDKLHTGVGMIFLPKDCNQMNEAKKVISNIFNNEGLEVLGWRSVPVDSSVVGYYAKETMPNIQQVFVRIVKEENVDDIERELYICRKLIERAVNSEIWGNELYFCSLSNQTIVYKGMLRSEVLGRFYYDLQSELYTSPLAIYHRRYSTNTSPRWPLAQPMRFLGHNGEINTIQGNLNWMQSREASLKSTVWRDREDEIRPFGNPKASDSANLDSAAELLIRSGRAPEEALMILVPEAYQNHPTLTIKYPEVLDFYNYYKGQMEAWDGPALLLFRRGRGRPKKYWGEVIRRDMEQLQLTEDMTLDRKIWKTRITAED
;
A
#
# COMPACT_ATOMS: atom_id res chain seq x y z
N MET A 1 -29.63 13.57 -42.01
CA MET A 1 -30.75 13.39 -41.05
C MET A 1 -30.27 13.97 -39.73
N ALA A 2 -30.93 15.04 -39.28
CA ALA A 2 -30.53 15.80 -38.11
C ALA A 2 -30.66 14.95 -36.84
N VAL A 3 -29.63 14.94 -36.00
CA VAL A 3 -29.68 14.35 -34.66
C VAL A 3 -29.95 15.49 -33.68
N ASN A 4 -31.08 15.40 -32.99
CA ASN A 4 -31.52 16.33 -31.96
C ASN A 4 -30.51 16.36 -30.77
N PRO A 5 -30.28 17.52 -30.14
CA PRO A 5 -29.54 17.58 -28.89
C PRO A 5 -30.37 16.96 -27.76
N VAL A 6 -29.74 16.06 -27.01
CA VAL A 6 -30.29 15.40 -25.83
C VAL A 6 -30.56 16.44 -24.73
N ALA A 7 -31.70 16.26 -24.06
CA ALA A 7 -32.33 17.19 -23.15
C ALA A 7 -31.50 17.52 -21.90
N ASN A 8 -31.71 18.75 -21.42
CA ASN A 8 -31.28 19.25 -20.12
C ASN A 8 -31.73 18.34 -18.98
N VAL A 9 -30.82 18.10 -18.03
CA VAL A 9 -31.07 17.50 -16.72
C VAL A 9 -32.20 18.26 -16.01
N PRO A 10 -33.24 17.57 -15.46
CA PRO A 10 -34.31 18.27 -14.77
C PRO A 10 -33.82 18.89 -13.47
N GLN A 11 -34.00 20.21 -13.34
CA GLN A 11 -33.98 20.93 -12.07
C GLN A 11 -35.01 20.29 -11.13
N LEU A 12 -34.55 19.88 -9.94
CA LEU A 12 -35.41 19.48 -8.83
C LEU A 12 -36.32 20.66 -8.45
N LEU A 13 -37.61 20.51 -8.79
CA LEU A 13 -38.68 21.39 -8.35
C LEU A 13 -38.87 21.26 -6.84
N TYR A 14 -38.73 22.37 -6.14
CA TYR A 14 -39.21 22.56 -4.78
C TYR A 14 -40.74 22.42 -4.75
N ALA A 15 -41.24 21.45 -3.99
CA ALA A 15 -42.65 21.37 -3.62
C ALA A 15 -42.81 21.79 -2.15
N ASN A 16 -43.56 22.87 -1.96
CA ASN A 16 -44.04 23.37 -0.67
C ASN A 16 -44.99 22.36 -0.01
N GLY A 17 -44.73 22.01 1.25
CA GLY A 17 -45.64 21.26 2.13
C GLY A 17 -45.08 21.23 3.56
N GLN A 18 -45.89 21.62 4.54
CA GLN A 18 -45.55 22.03 5.90
C GLN A 18 -44.69 21.06 6.75
N PRO A 19 -43.95 21.57 7.77
CA PRO A 19 -42.97 20.80 8.53
C PRO A 19 -43.62 19.96 9.66
N PRO A 20 -43.12 18.75 9.97
CA PRO A 20 -43.47 18.09 11.21
C PRO A 20 -42.59 18.57 12.38
N LYS A 21 -43.21 18.51 13.55
CA LYS A 21 -42.83 19.12 14.84
C LYS A 21 -41.44 18.74 15.35
N ILE A 22 -40.77 19.75 15.92
CA ILE A 22 -39.58 19.63 16.79
C ILE A 22 -39.95 18.79 18.02
N LEU A 23 -39.22 17.69 18.23
CA LEU A 23 -39.09 17.00 19.51
C LEU A 23 -37.63 17.02 19.92
N THR A 24 -37.43 17.47 21.14
CA THR A 24 -36.19 17.84 21.83
C THR A 24 -35.51 16.65 22.50
N GLY A 25 -34.17 16.64 22.50
CA GLY A 25 -33.30 15.84 23.40
C GLY A 25 -32.93 14.47 22.82
N SER A 26 -31.69 13.99 22.83
CA SER A 26 -30.59 14.19 23.78
C SER A 26 -29.22 14.31 23.09
N LYS A 27 -28.30 14.97 23.80
CA LYS A 27 -26.90 15.19 23.47
C LYS A 27 -26.12 13.87 23.35
N ASP A 28 -25.32 13.74 22.30
CA ASP A 28 -23.89 13.38 22.35
C ASP A 28 -23.38 13.14 20.92
N GLY A 29 -22.91 14.21 20.28
CA GLY A 29 -22.30 14.18 18.96
C GLY A 29 -21.32 15.34 18.84
N VAL A 30 -20.04 15.06 19.00
CA VAL A 30 -18.96 16.01 18.76
C VAL A 30 -18.73 16.07 17.25
N PHE A 31 -19.30 17.08 16.59
CA PHE A 31 -18.91 17.48 15.24
C PHE A 31 -17.67 18.39 15.36
N VAL A 32 -16.54 17.93 14.82
CA VAL A 32 -15.35 18.77 14.63
C VAL A 32 -15.35 19.23 13.18
N ASP A 33 -15.70 20.50 12.96
CA ASP A 33 -15.73 21.13 11.65
C ASP A 33 -14.40 21.86 11.42
N PHE A 34 -13.64 21.44 10.41
CA PHE A 34 -12.34 22.01 10.04
C PHE A 34 -12.50 22.90 8.80
N VAL A 35 -12.98 24.14 8.97
CA VAL A 35 -12.81 25.20 7.96
C VAL A 35 -12.59 26.54 8.64
N GLY A 36 -11.37 27.08 8.52
CA GLY A 36 -10.98 28.37 9.08
C GLY A 36 -9.78 28.97 8.36
N LEU A 37 -9.86 29.18 7.05
CA LEU A 37 -8.90 30.03 6.32
C LEU A 37 -9.66 31.18 5.66
N ASN A 38 -9.76 32.29 6.38
CA ASN A 38 -10.19 33.56 5.83
C ASN A 38 -9.37 34.68 6.48
N CYS A 39 -8.20 34.98 5.91
CA CYS A 39 -7.45 36.18 6.21
C CYS A 39 -7.17 36.94 4.92
N LYS A 40 -8.04 37.90 4.62
CA LYS A 40 -7.77 39.00 3.71
C LYS A 40 -6.71 39.90 4.35
N SER A 41 -5.59 40.13 3.65
CA SER A 41 -4.73 41.29 3.94
C SER A 41 -4.32 41.94 2.63
N SER A 42 -4.93 43.10 2.39
CA SER A 42 -4.51 44.09 1.42
C SER A 42 -3.30 44.86 1.98
N LYS A 43 -2.23 45.02 1.19
CA LYS A 43 -1.38 46.22 1.24
C LYS A 43 -0.52 46.33 -0.02
N ARG A 44 -0.86 47.32 -0.84
CA ARG A 44 -0.02 47.92 -1.89
C ARG A 44 1.21 48.56 -1.27
N ILE A 45 2.40 48.29 -1.79
CA ILE A 45 3.55 49.21 -1.71
C ILE A 45 4.19 49.31 -3.10
N ARG A 46 4.22 50.54 -3.63
CA ARG A 46 4.96 50.98 -4.83
C ARG A 46 6.31 51.55 -4.43
N ARG A 47 7.22 51.58 -5.42
CA ARG A 47 8.50 52.34 -5.57
C ARG A 47 9.74 51.47 -5.35
N ARG A 48 10.83 51.59 -6.11
CA ARG A 48 11.25 52.63 -7.06
C ARG A 48 12.32 52.07 -8.01
N ILE A 49 12.31 52.57 -9.24
CA ILE A 49 13.34 52.42 -10.27
C ILE A 49 14.63 53.12 -9.82
N GLY A 50 15.77 52.47 -10.04
CA GLY A 50 17.10 53.06 -9.95
C GLY A 50 17.96 52.59 -11.12
N TYR A 51 18.20 53.48 -12.09
CA TYR A 51 19.17 53.32 -13.15
C TYR A 51 20.59 53.59 -12.62
N ALA A 52 21.57 52.78 -13.02
CA ALA A 52 22.98 53.15 -13.01
C ALA A 52 23.64 52.68 -14.31
N ALA A 53 24.49 53.53 -14.87
CA ALA A 53 24.88 53.57 -16.27
C ALA A 53 26.19 52.82 -16.58
N ALA A 54 26.28 52.43 -17.86
CA ALA A 54 27.45 52.43 -18.73
C ALA A 54 28.67 51.55 -18.39
N ASN A 55 28.96 50.60 -19.30
CA ASN A 55 30.19 50.70 -20.11
C ASN A 55 30.10 49.82 -21.36
N ARG A 56 30.31 50.44 -22.53
CA ARG A 56 30.53 49.77 -23.82
C ARG A 56 32.02 49.48 -23.98
N ARG A 57 32.36 48.28 -24.45
CA ARG A 57 33.52 48.04 -25.32
C ARG A 57 33.14 47.03 -26.39
N SER A 58 33.29 47.44 -27.64
CA SER A 58 33.27 46.59 -28.83
C SER A 58 34.57 45.80 -28.93
N PHE A 59 34.57 44.61 -29.54
CA PHE A 59 35.32 44.29 -30.77
C PHE A 59 35.27 42.78 -31.12
N ILE A 60 35.12 42.55 -32.44
CA ILE A 60 35.55 41.40 -33.28
C ILE A 60 34.56 40.24 -33.55
N ASN A 61 34.32 40.09 -34.86
CA ASN A 61 33.68 39.01 -35.60
C ASN A 61 34.40 37.65 -35.46
N ASN A 62 33.63 36.55 -35.53
CA ASN A 62 33.87 35.51 -36.54
C ASN A 62 32.66 34.55 -36.72
N ARG A 63 32.52 34.07 -37.97
CA ARG A 63 31.52 33.17 -38.59
C ARG A 63 31.39 31.82 -37.82
N TRP A 64 30.35 30.97 -37.95
CA TRP A 64 29.90 30.23 -39.15
C TRP A 64 28.49 29.60 -38.96
N ASN A 65 27.68 29.74 -40.02
CA ASN A 65 26.66 28.86 -40.63
C ASN A 65 25.57 28.12 -39.80
N ALA A 66 24.33 28.58 -39.99
CA ALA A 66 23.11 27.79 -39.86
C ALA A 66 22.75 27.15 -41.22
N ILE A 67 22.40 25.87 -41.21
CA ILE A 67 21.92 25.12 -42.37
C ILE A 67 20.42 25.40 -42.53
N ASN A 68 20.05 25.98 -43.67
CA ASN A 68 18.67 26.10 -44.13
C ASN A 68 18.19 24.76 -44.71
N ALA A 69 17.02 24.29 -44.28
CA ALA A 69 16.23 23.32 -45.04
C ALA A 69 15.02 24.05 -45.63
N VAL A 70 14.95 23.94 -46.95
CA VAL A 70 14.03 24.55 -47.91
C VAL A 70 12.61 24.00 -47.75
N LEU A 71 11.59 24.86 -47.96
CA LEU A 71 10.44 24.59 -48.84
C LEU A 71 9.63 25.90 -49.01
N ASP A 72 9.89 26.56 -50.13
CA ASP A 72 9.01 27.58 -50.72
C ASP A 72 7.88 26.88 -51.48
N LEU A 73 6.64 27.34 -51.29
CA LEU A 73 5.60 27.36 -52.33
C LEU A 73 4.40 28.19 -51.85
N GLU A 74 4.40 29.47 -52.20
CA GLU A 74 3.16 30.25 -52.32
C GLU A 74 2.52 29.97 -53.68
N ARG A 75 1.25 29.52 -53.68
CA ARG A 75 0.26 30.01 -54.66
C ARG A 75 -1.17 29.73 -54.21
N VAL A 76 -1.89 30.84 -54.03
CA VAL A 76 -3.33 30.95 -53.79
C VAL A 76 -4.12 30.62 -55.07
N ALA A 77 -5.17 29.80 -54.97
CA ALA A 77 -6.34 29.87 -55.85
C ALA A 77 -7.59 29.18 -55.25
N SER A 78 -8.53 30.00 -54.78
CA SER A 78 -10.00 29.92 -54.91
C SER A 78 -10.82 28.69 -54.44
N ASN A 79 -11.68 28.97 -53.44
CA ASN A 79 -13.11 28.64 -53.32
C ASN A 79 -13.59 27.19 -53.50
N ILE A 80 -13.69 26.47 -52.39
CA ILE A 80 -14.79 25.53 -52.13
C ILE A 80 -15.26 25.75 -50.69
N SER A 81 -16.51 26.19 -50.53
CA SER A 81 -17.18 26.22 -49.24
C SER A 81 -17.54 24.79 -48.83
N GLN A 82 -16.79 24.21 -47.92
CA GLN A 82 -17.24 23.08 -47.12
C GLN A 82 -17.14 23.50 -45.65
N GLN A 83 -18.29 23.53 -44.97
CA GLN A 83 -18.35 23.52 -43.52
C GLN A 83 -17.70 22.21 -43.04
N SER A 84 -16.40 22.22 -42.84
CA SER A 84 -15.72 21.23 -42.03
C SER A 84 -15.93 21.65 -40.58
N ALA A 85 -16.71 20.86 -39.84
CA ALA A 85 -16.60 20.87 -38.39
C ALA A 85 -15.15 20.53 -38.07
N SER A 86 -14.37 21.52 -37.67
CA SER A 86 -12.98 21.32 -37.29
C SER A 86 -12.98 20.40 -36.07
N ILE A 87 -12.60 19.14 -36.28
CA ILE A 87 -12.10 18.28 -35.22
C ILE A 87 -10.75 18.90 -34.85
N VAL A 88 -10.79 19.94 -34.03
CA VAL A 88 -9.60 20.44 -33.35
C VAL A 88 -9.22 19.30 -32.41
N PRO A 89 -8.07 18.63 -32.59
CA PRO A 89 -7.60 17.70 -31.57
C PRO A 89 -7.52 18.52 -30.28
N LYS A 90 -8.28 18.12 -29.26
CA LYS A 90 -8.13 18.67 -27.91
C LYS A 90 -6.76 18.23 -27.44
N VAL A 91 -5.74 19.02 -27.76
CA VAL A 91 -4.42 18.89 -27.16
C VAL A 91 -4.62 19.16 -25.68
N ALA A 92 -4.21 18.22 -24.83
CA ALA A 92 -4.31 18.38 -23.39
C ALA A 92 -3.56 19.66 -22.97
N ASP A 93 -4.23 20.51 -22.19
CA ASP A 93 -3.62 21.74 -21.67
C ASP A 93 -2.50 21.36 -20.70
N LEU A 94 -1.38 22.07 -20.75
CA LEU A 94 -0.27 21.85 -19.83
C LEU A 94 -0.71 22.12 -18.39
N ASP A 95 -1.60 23.09 -18.18
CA ASP A 95 -2.16 23.35 -16.87
C ASP A 95 -3.08 22.21 -16.40
N ASP A 96 -3.84 21.59 -17.30
CA ASP A 96 -4.65 20.39 -16.99
C ASP A 96 -3.76 19.19 -16.65
N ILE A 97 -2.70 18.96 -17.40
CA ILE A 97 -1.71 17.89 -17.15
C ILE A 97 -1.01 18.10 -15.80
N LEU A 98 -0.61 19.34 -15.48
CA LEU A 98 0.03 19.68 -14.21
C LEU A 98 -0.96 19.64 -13.02
N SER A 99 -2.26 19.77 -13.29
CA SER A 99 -3.32 19.62 -12.28
C SER A 99 -3.66 18.16 -11.97
N GLU A 100 -3.28 17.23 -12.86
CA GLU A 100 -3.56 15.81 -12.71
C GLU A 100 -2.73 15.22 -11.55
N ARG A 101 -3.41 14.94 -10.44
CA ARG A 101 -2.82 14.27 -9.28
C ARG A 101 -3.20 12.80 -9.30
N GLY A 102 -2.30 11.94 -9.78
CA GLY A 102 -2.44 10.50 -9.67
C GLY A 102 -2.35 10.05 -8.22
N ALA A 103 -3.48 9.99 -7.52
CA ALA A 103 -3.53 9.51 -6.14
C ALA A 103 -4.43 8.28 -6.05
N CYS A 104 -3.85 7.14 -5.68
CA CYS A 104 -4.58 5.90 -5.38
C CYS A 104 -5.74 6.13 -4.38
N GLY A 105 -6.75 5.27 -4.37
CA GLY A 105 -7.71 5.19 -3.26
C GLY A 105 -7.23 4.17 -2.22
N VAL A 106 -7.25 4.52 -0.94
CA VAL A 106 -7.04 3.54 0.14
C VAL A 106 -8.01 3.85 1.28
N GLY A 107 -8.54 2.82 1.93
CA GLY A 107 -9.42 2.97 3.08
C GLY A 107 -9.57 1.66 3.87
N PHE A 108 -10.22 1.76 5.02
CA PHE A 108 -10.55 0.61 5.84
C PHE A 108 -11.92 0.75 6.48
N ILE A 109 -12.53 -0.39 6.81
CA ILE A 109 -13.75 -0.49 7.62
C ILE A 109 -13.46 -1.49 8.72
N ALA A 110 -13.84 -1.18 9.96
CA ALA A 110 -13.64 -2.06 11.09
C ALA A 110 -14.83 -1.99 12.06
N ASN A 111 -15.19 -3.15 12.61
CA ASN A 111 -16.12 -3.25 13.71
C ASN A 111 -15.36 -3.13 15.04
N LEU A 112 -15.71 -2.13 15.85
CA LEU A 112 -15.02 -1.84 17.11
C LEU A 112 -15.18 -2.96 18.15
N ASP A 113 -16.28 -3.73 18.11
CA ASP A 113 -16.48 -4.92 18.95
C ASP A 113 -15.76 -6.16 18.40
N ASN A 114 -15.03 -6.02 17.28
CA ASN A 114 -14.37 -7.11 16.57
C ASN A 114 -15.34 -8.26 16.17
N LYS A 115 -16.62 -7.91 15.94
CA LYS A 115 -17.63 -8.85 15.44
C LYS A 115 -17.51 -8.98 13.93
N ALA A 116 -17.27 -10.21 13.46
CA ALA A 116 -17.20 -10.50 12.04
C ALA A 116 -18.59 -10.43 11.40
N SER A 117 -18.69 -9.79 10.23
CA SER A 117 -19.92 -9.80 9.43
C SER A 117 -19.60 -9.71 7.95
N HIS A 118 -20.51 -10.22 7.12
CA HIS A 118 -20.41 -10.03 5.67
C HIS A 118 -20.76 -8.58 5.26
N GLY A 119 -21.53 -7.87 6.08
CA GLY A 119 -21.83 -6.44 5.87
C GLY A 119 -20.56 -5.58 5.75
N ILE A 120 -19.55 -5.83 6.58
CA ILE A 120 -18.24 -5.13 6.51
C ILE A 120 -17.56 -5.35 5.17
N VAL A 121 -17.66 -6.56 4.61
CA VAL A 121 -17.08 -6.91 3.30
C VAL A 121 -17.84 -6.18 2.19
N LYS A 122 -19.17 -6.21 2.22
CA LYS A 122 -20.04 -5.47 1.28
C LYS A 122 -19.75 -3.97 1.29
N ASP A 123 -19.71 -3.36 2.48
CA ASP A 123 -19.44 -1.94 2.64
C ASP A 123 -18.04 -1.58 2.10
N ALA A 124 -17.04 -2.44 2.32
CA ALA A 124 -15.69 -2.21 1.82
C ALA A 124 -15.62 -2.31 0.28
N LEU A 125 -16.38 -3.21 -0.34
CA LEU A 125 -16.48 -3.29 -1.80
C LEU A 125 -17.21 -2.06 -2.39
N VAL A 126 -18.25 -1.58 -1.72
CA VAL A 126 -18.93 -0.32 -2.12
C VAL A 126 -17.98 0.86 -2.02
N ALA A 127 -17.27 0.98 -0.89
CA ALA A 127 -16.29 2.05 -0.68
C ALA A 127 -15.13 1.99 -1.68
N LEU A 128 -14.68 0.78 -2.03
CA LEU A 128 -13.70 0.57 -3.11
C LEU A 128 -14.26 1.07 -4.45
N GLY A 129 -15.51 0.75 -4.79
CA GLY A 129 -16.19 1.27 -5.98
C GLY A 129 -16.25 2.79 -6.03
N CYS A 130 -16.47 3.46 -4.89
CA CYS A 130 -16.44 4.93 -4.81
C CYS A 130 -15.05 5.53 -5.12
N MET A 131 -13.98 4.74 -5.04
CA MET A 131 -12.61 5.15 -5.34
C MET A 131 -12.23 4.94 -6.81
N GLU A 132 -13.14 4.54 -7.70
CA GLU A 132 -12.77 4.23 -9.09
C GLU A 132 -12.16 5.44 -9.82
N HIS A 133 -12.67 6.65 -9.56
CA HIS A 133 -12.12 7.91 -10.10
C HIS A 133 -10.70 8.25 -9.62
N ARG A 134 -10.17 7.49 -8.65
CA ARG A 134 -8.80 7.59 -8.11
C ARG A 134 -7.89 6.45 -8.59
N GLY A 135 -8.41 5.56 -9.43
CA GLY A 135 -7.67 4.47 -10.05
C GLY A 135 -7.39 4.75 -11.52
N GLY A 136 -6.35 4.09 -12.04
CA GLY A 136 -6.06 4.12 -13.47
C GLY A 136 -6.61 2.88 -14.18
N CYS A 137 -6.84 3.02 -15.48
CA CYS A 137 -7.22 1.93 -16.38
C CYS A 137 -6.16 1.77 -17.46
N GLY A 138 -5.97 0.53 -17.90
CA GLY A 138 -5.10 0.18 -19.01
C GLY A 138 -5.64 0.68 -20.35
N ALA A 139 -4.85 0.47 -21.40
CA ALA A 139 -5.14 0.99 -22.74
C ALA A 139 -6.44 0.45 -23.38
N ASP A 140 -7.02 -0.63 -22.84
CA ASP A 140 -8.31 -1.19 -23.28
C ASP A 140 -9.52 -0.52 -22.61
N ASN A 141 -9.31 0.46 -21.72
CA ASN A 141 -10.34 1.12 -20.90
C ASN A 141 -11.15 0.16 -20.00
N ASP A 142 -10.68 -1.07 -19.78
CA ASP A 142 -11.39 -2.08 -18.98
C ASP A 142 -10.49 -2.75 -17.93
N SER A 143 -9.25 -3.07 -18.29
CA SER A 143 -8.24 -3.58 -17.36
C SER A 143 -7.90 -2.50 -16.34
N GLY A 144 -8.05 -2.77 -15.05
CA GLY A 144 -7.68 -1.80 -14.00
C GLY A 144 -6.22 -1.93 -13.60
N ASP A 145 -5.59 -0.83 -13.19
CA ASP A 145 -4.20 -0.78 -12.67
C ASP A 145 -3.96 -1.55 -11.36
N GLY A 146 -5.03 -2.02 -10.74
CA GLY A 146 -5.00 -2.84 -9.54
C GLY A 146 -6.09 -2.45 -8.55
N SER A 147 -6.80 -3.42 -8.03
CA SER A 147 -7.68 -3.26 -6.88
C SER A 147 -7.59 -4.50 -5.99
N GLY A 148 -7.92 -4.33 -4.71
CA GLY A 148 -7.88 -5.43 -3.77
C GLY A 148 -8.48 -5.13 -2.41
N LEU A 149 -8.64 -6.21 -1.66
CA LEU A 149 -9.26 -6.26 -0.34
C LEU A 149 -8.45 -7.22 0.56
N MET A 150 -8.01 -6.72 1.71
CA MET A 150 -7.44 -7.52 2.79
C MET A 150 -8.47 -7.64 3.92
N THR A 151 -8.65 -8.86 4.41
CA THR A 151 -9.62 -9.19 5.47
C THR A 151 -9.00 -10.14 6.50
N SER A 152 -9.76 -10.49 7.54
CA SER A 152 -9.46 -11.69 8.31
C SER A 152 -9.84 -12.93 7.51
N ILE A 153 -9.17 -14.06 7.77
CA ILE A 153 -9.45 -15.33 7.09
C ILE A 153 -10.92 -15.74 7.33
N PRO A 154 -11.73 -15.92 6.28
CA PRO A 154 -13.14 -16.29 6.37
C PRO A 154 -13.27 -17.81 6.61
N TRP A 155 -12.90 -18.26 7.80
CA TRP A 155 -12.83 -19.69 8.11
C TRP A 155 -14.13 -20.46 7.89
N ASP A 156 -15.29 -19.83 8.03
CA ASP A 156 -16.57 -20.51 7.85
C ASP A 156 -16.81 -20.85 6.36
N LEU A 157 -16.38 -19.97 5.44
CA LEU A 157 -16.37 -20.25 4.00
C LEU A 157 -15.39 -21.39 3.66
N PHE A 158 -14.22 -21.41 4.28
CA PHE A 158 -13.22 -22.46 4.02
C PHE A 158 -13.59 -23.81 4.62
N ASN A 159 -14.25 -23.83 5.78
CA ASN A 159 -14.75 -25.05 6.40
C ASN A 159 -15.91 -25.65 5.59
N ASP A 160 -16.81 -24.82 5.06
CA ASP A 160 -17.87 -25.29 4.13
C ASP A 160 -17.27 -25.91 2.85
N TRP A 161 -16.21 -25.30 2.29
CA TRP A 161 -15.48 -25.90 1.17
C TRP A 161 -14.79 -27.22 1.58
N ALA A 162 -14.08 -27.24 2.72
CA ALA A 162 -13.37 -28.42 3.20
C ALA A 162 -14.31 -29.61 3.40
N GLU A 163 -15.48 -29.39 4.01
CA GLU A 163 -16.50 -30.43 4.21
C GLU A 163 -16.97 -31.03 2.88
N LYS A 164 -17.20 -30.20 1.86
CA LYS A 164 -17.61 -30.65 0.52
C LYS A 164 -16.54 -31.50 -0.19
N GLU A 165 -15.27 -31.23 0.08
CA GLU A 165 -14.13 -31.98 -0.45
C GLU A 165 -13.74 -33.19 0.41
N GLY A 166 -14.44 -33.43 1.54
CA GLY A 166 -14.12 -34.51 2.48
C GLY A 166 -12.87 -34.26 3.33
N ILE A 167 -12.45 -32.99 3.46
CA ILE A 167 -11.36 -32.53 4.31
C ILE A 167 -11.93 -32.19 5.70
N ALA A 168 -11.19 -32.54 6.76
CA ALA A 168 -11.58 -32.19 8.12
C ALA A 168 -11.64 -30.67 8.33
N VAL A 169 -12.50 -30.23 9.25
CA VAL A 169 -12.61 -28.83 9.66
C VAL A 169 -11.24 -28.29 10.09
N PHE A 170 -10.89 -27.09 9.61
CA PHE A 170 -9.60 -26.49 9.91
C PHE A 170 -9.53 -26.00 11.36
N ASP A 171 -8.41 -26.30 12.03
CA ASP A 171 -8.06 -25.65 13.28
C ASP A 171 -7.60 -24.21 12.97
N LYS A 172 -8.48 -23.25 13.22
CA LYS A 172 -8.27 -21.82 12.93
C LYS A 172 -7.03 -21.23 13.64
N LEU A 173 -6.54 -21.86 14.72
CA LEU A 173 -5.38 -21.39 15.46
C LEU A 173 -4.07 -21.86 14.82
N HIS A 174 -4.06 -23.10 14.33
CA HIS A 174 -2.88 -23.79 13.82
C HIS A 174 -2.90 -24.01 12.30
N THR A 175 -3.80 -23.35 11.57
CA THR A 175 -3.88 -23.44 10.12
C THR A 175 -3.56 -22.08 9.49
N GLY A 176 -2.61 -22.08 8.55
CA GLY A 176 -2.32 -20.95 7.67
C GLY A 176 -2.98 -21.14 6.31
N VAL A 177 -3.30 -20.02 5.66
CA VAL A 177 -3.81 -19.98 4.29
C VAL A 177 -2.87 -19.14 3.43
N GLY A 178 -2.36 -19.75 2.36
CA GLY A 178 -1.60 -19.06 1.33
C GLY A 178 -2.49 -18.71 0.15
N MET A 179 -2.65 -17.43 -0.18
CA MET A 179 -3.27 -16.98 -1.43
C MET A 179 -2.16 -16.74 -2.46
N ILE A 180 -2.15 -17.56 -3.52
CA ILE A 180 -1.00 -17.69 -4.41
C ILE A 180 -1.43 -17.47 -5.86
N PHE A 181 -0.66 -16.64 -6.56
CA PHE A 181 -0.62 -16.60 -8.01
C PHE A 181 0.42 -17.60 -8.49
N LEU A 182 -0.01 -18.53 -9.34
CA LEU A 182 0.82 -19.57 -9.93
C LEU A 182 0.92 -19.38 -11.45
N PRO A 183 1.92 -20.02 -12.08
CA PRO A 183 2.10 -19.98 -13.52
C PRO A 183 0.82 -20.34 -14.29
N LYS A 184 0.62 -19.71 -15.44
CA LYS A 184 -0.55 -19.97 -16.32
C LYS A 184 -0.57 -21.40 -16.86
N ASP A 185 0.60 -21.93 -17.20
CA ASP A 185 0.75 -23.28 -17.72
C ASP A 185 0.47 -24.32 -16.63
N CYS A 186 -0.36 -25.32 -16.96
CA CYS A 186 -0.78 -26.33 -15.99
C CYS A 186 0.37 -27.21 -15.50
N ASN A 187 1.38 -27.48 -16.33
CA ASN A 187 2.52 -28.32 -15.92
C ASN A 187 3.41 -27.54 -14.95
N GLN A 188 3.73 -26.29 -15.27
CA GLN A 188 4.48 -25.38 -14.39
C GLN A 188 3.73 -25.10 -13.09
N MET A 189 2.40 -24.94 -13.13
CA MET A 189 1.57 -24.82 -11.92
C MET A 189 1.71 -26.07 -11.02
N ASN A 190 1.64 -27.27 -11.59
CA ASN A 190 1.78 -28.50 -10.82
C ASN A 190 3.19 -28.68 -10.25
N GLU A 191 4.22 -28.27 -11.00
CA GLU A 191 5.59 -28.21 -10.51
C GLU A 191 5.73 -27.23 -9.34
N ALA A 192 5.19 -26.02 -9.47
CA ALA A 192 5.18 -25.02 -8.41
C ALA A 192 4.49 -25.55 -7.14
N LYS A 193 3.32 -26.21 -7.27
CA LYS A 193 2.63 -26.85 -6.15
C LYS A 193 3.48 -27.92 -5.46
N LYS A 194 4.25 -28.71 -6.21
CA LYS A 194 5.18 -29.71 -5.65
C LYS A 194 6.31 -29.04 -4.87
N VAL A 195 6.95 -28.01 -5.43
CA VAL A 195 8.02 -27.27 -4.74
C VAL A 195 7.52 -26.66 -3.44
N ILE A 196 6.36 -25.99 -3.48
CA ILE A 196 5.71 -25.40 -2.30
C ILE A 196 5.43 -26.47 -1.24
N SER A 197 4.83 -27.59 -1.65
CA SER A 197 4.48 -28.67 -0.71
C SER A 197 5.71 -29.33 -0.10
N ASN A 198 6.77 -29.52 -0.89
CA ASN A 198 8.04 -30.07 -0.42
C ASN A 198 8.68 -29.16 0.64
N ILE A 199 8.68 -27.84 0.43
CA ILE A 199 9.25 -26.90 1.39
C ILE A 199 8.43 -26.89 2.68
N PHE A 200 7.10 -26.83 2.61
CA PHE A 200 6.27 -26.95 3.82
C PHE A 200 6.55 -28.24 4.58
N ASN A 201 6.62 -29.39 3.90
CA ASN A 201 6.91 -30.66 4.54
C ASN A 201 8.31 -30.70 5.17
N ASN A 202 9.33 -30.13 4.51
CA ASN A 202 10.69 -30.05 5.04
C ASN A 202 10.77 -29.18 6.31
N GLU A 203 9.98 -28.12 6.38
CA GLU A 203 9.84 -27.28 7.58
C GLU A 203 8.99 -27.94 8.69
N GLY A 204 8.35 -29.07 8.38
CA GLY A 204 7.51 -29.83 9.30
C GLY A 204 6.09 -29.28 9.41
N LEU A 205 5.63 -28.58 8.38
CA LEU A 205 4.26 -28.15 8.20
C LEU A 205 3.54 -29.16 7.31
N GLU A 206 2.25 -29.40 7.56
CA GLU A 206 1.45 -30.35 6.79
C GLU A 206 0.54 -29.63 5.80
N VAL A 207 0.66 -29.93 4.51
CA VAL A 207 -0.26 -29.41 3.50
C VAL A 207 -1.59 -30.16 3.58
N LEU A 208 -2.63 -29.48 4.04
CA LEU A 208 -3.98 -30.04 4.20
C LEU A 208 -4.74 -30.13 2.88
N GLY A 209 -4.50 -29.19 1.97
CA GLY A 209 -5.19 -29.19 0.69
C GLY A 209 -4.92 -27.95 -0.16
N TRP A 210 -5.30 -28.08 -1.44
CA TRP A 210 -5.26 -27.02 -2.42
C TRP A 210 -6.67 -26.71 -2.90
N ARG A 211 -7.03 -25.43 -2.90
CA ARG A 211 -8.31 -24.93 -3.37
C ARG A 211 -8.10 -24.03 -4.58
N SER A 212 -8.76 -24.35 -5.69
CA SER A 212 -8.86 -23.42 -6.80
C SER A 212 -9.82 -22.29 -6.41
N VAL A 213 -9.38 -21.04 -6.50
CA VAL A 213 -10.24 -19.91 -6.10
C VAL A 213 -11.34 -19.74 -7.17
N PRO A 214 -12.63 -19.72 -6.77
CA PRO A 214 -13.71 -19.58 -7.73
C PRO A 214 -13.74 -18.14 -8.27
N VAL A 215 -13.50 -18.01 -9.58
CA VAL A 215 -13.40 -16.70 -10.26
C VAL A 215 -14.21 -16.63 -11.55
N ASP A 216 -14.67 -15.43 -11.88
CA ASP A 216 -15.28 -15.11 -13.18
C ASP A 216 -14.27 -14.41 -14.10
N SER A 217 -13.63 -15.16 -15.00
CA SER A 217 -12.68 -14.58 -15.96
C SER A 217 -13.34 -13.82 -17.13
N SER A 218 -14.68 -13.79 -17.20
CA SER A 218 -15.40 -13.08 -18.27
C SER A 218 -15.47 -11.57 -18.02
N VAL A 219 -15.39 -11.14 -16.77
CA VAL A 219 -15.42 -9.71 -16.37
C VAL A 219 -14.03 -9.05 -16.37
N VAL A 220 -13.00 -9.77 -16.79
CA VAL A 220 -11.61 -9.29 -16.78
C VAL A 220 -11.28 -8.66 -18.14
N GLY A 221 -10.78 -7.42 -18.11
CA GLY A 221 -10.31 -6.72 -19.30
C GLY A 221 -9.23 -7.51 -20.06
N TYR A 222 -9.14 -7.25 -21.36
CA TYR A 222 -8.29 -8.02 -22.29
C TYR A 222 -6.83 -8.10 -21.82
N TYR A 223 -6.20 -6.97 -21.51
CA TYR A 223 -4.79 -6.96 -21.11
C TYR A 223 -4.56 -7.64 -19.75
N ALA A 224 -5.47 -7.44 -18.79
CA ALA A 224 -5.39 -8.10 -17.49
C ALA A 224 -5.55 -9.62 -17.63
N LYS A 225 -6.40 -10.08 -18.54
CA LYS A 225 -6.61 -11.50 -18.84
C LYS A 225 -5.37 -12.15 -19.44
N GLU A 226 -4.69 -11.47 -20.35
CA GLU A 226 -3.42 -11.93 -20.95
C GLU A 226 -2.33 -12.19 -19.90
N THR A 227 -2.33 -11.47 -18.77
CA THR A 227 -1.37 -11.66 -17.67
C THR A 227 -1.96 -12.35 -16.43
N MET A 228 -3.25 -12.75 -16.48
CA MET A 228 -3.95 -13.41 -15.37
C MET A 228 -3.29 -14.72 -14.94
N PRO A 229 -2.87 -14.85 -13.67
CA PRO A 229 -2.26 -16.08 -13.15
C PRO A 229 -3.31 -17.12 -12.79
N ASN A 230 -2.87 -18.35 -12.55
CA ASN A 230 -3.70 -19.34 -11.87
C ASN A 230 -3.79 -18.97 -10.38
N ILE A 231 -5.00 -18.71 -9.89
CA ILE A 231 -5.21 -18.27 -8.50
C ILE A 231 -5.59 -19.48 -7.66
N GLN A 232 -4.74 -19.83 -6.70
CA GLN A 232 -4.92 -21.00 -5.84
C GLN A 232 -4.73 -20.61 -4.37
N GLN A 233 -5.39 -21.35 -3.50
CA GLN A 233 -5.20 -21.31 -2.07
C GLN A 233 -4.57 -22.61 -1.58
N VAL A 234 -3.59 -22.53 -0.70
CA VAL A 234 -3.01 -23.68 0.01
C VAL A 234 -3.34 -23.56 1.49
N PHE A 235 -3.80 -24.66 2.07
CA PHE A 235 -4.07 -24.78 3.50
C PHE A 235 -2.96 -25.59 4.14
N VAL A 236 -2.34 -25.04 5.18
CA VAL A 236 -1.16 -25.64 5.81
C VAL A 236 -1.32 -25.65 7.32
N ARG A 237 -1.14 -26.81 7.94
CA ARG A 237 -1.16 -26.97 9.40
C ARG A 237 0.23 -26.77 9.96
N ILE A 238 0.31 -25.93 10.99
CA ILE A 238 1.51 -25.61 11.75
C ILE A 238 1.48 -26.44 13.03
N VAL A 239 2.43 -27.36 13.19
CA VAL A 239 2.42 -28.34 14.30
C VAL A 239 3.31 -27.93 15.47
N LYS A 240 4.39 -27.17 15.21
CA LYS A 240 5.46 -26.91 16.19
C LYS A 240 5.26 -25.66 17.03
N GLU A 241 4.42 -24.72 16.58
CA GLU A 241 4.29 -23.40 17.16
C GLU A 241 2.86 -23.17 17.65
N GLU A 242 2.72 -22.66 18.87
CA GLU A 242 1.43 -22.40 19.54
C GLU A 242 1.08 -20.91 19.52
N ASN A 243 2.11 -20.05 19.62
CA ASN A 243 1.93 -18.61 19.60
C ASN A 243 1.73 -18.12 18.17
N VAL A 244 0.69 -17.32 17.97
CA VAL A 244 0.40 -16.59 16.73
C VAL A 244 1.64 -15.91 16.13
N ASP A 245 2.43 -15.19 16.93
CA ASP A 245 3.60 -14.47 16.41
C ASP A 245 4.66 -15.43 15.84
N ASP A 246 4.77 -16.63 16.42
CA ASP A 246 5.71 -17.66 15.99
C ASP A 246 5.18 -18.44 14.79
N ILE A 247 3.89 -18.78 14.76
CA ILE A 247 3.20 -19.36 13.60
C ILE A 247 3.38 -18.45 12.37
N GLU A 248 3.13 -17.17 12.53
CA GLU A 248 3.26 -16.23 11.42
C GLU A 248 4.71 -16.02 10.97
N ARG A 249 5.68 -16.18 11.88
CA ARG A 249 7.10 -16.13 11.54
C ARG A 249 7.53 -17.37 10.77
N GLU A 250 7.03 -18.54 11.16
CA GLU A 250 7.28 -19.79 10.44
C GLU A 250 6.73 -19.73 9.02
N LEU A 251 5.51 -19.20 8.86
CA LEU A 251 4.92 -18.95 7.54
C LEU A 251 5.73 -17.94 6.72
N TYR A 252 6.26 -16.88 7.36
CA TYR A 252 7.16 -15.92 6.71
C TYR A 252 8.44 -16.60 6.20
N ILE A 253 9.10 -17.41 7.03
CA ILE A 253 10.32 -18.14 6.66
C ILE A 253 10.03 -19.11 5.50
N CYS A 254 8.97 -19.93 5.61
CA CYS A 254 8.55 -20.83 4.55
C CYS A 254 8.36 -20.09 3.22
N ARG A 255 7.69 -18.92 3.24
CA ARG A 255 7.52 -18.11 2.04
C ARG A 255 8.86 -17.65 1.45
N LYS A 256 9.79 -17.17 2.27
CA LYS A 256 11.13 -16.74 1.82
C LYS A 256 11.93 -17.91 1.23
N LEU A 257 11.85 -19.09 1.84
CA LEU A 257 12.47 -20.31 1.33
C LEU A 257 11.88 -20.73 -0.02
N ILE A 258 10.56 -20.65 -0.18
CA ILE A 258 9.90 -20.92 -1.46
C ILE A 258 10.33 -19.91 -2.52
N GLU A 259 10.24 -18.60 -2.22
CA GLU A 259 10.69 -17.53 -3.13
C GLU A 259 12.15 -17.75 -3.58
N ARG A 260 13.02 -18.19 -2.66
CA ARG A 260 14.42 -18.50 -2.98
C ARG A 260 14.56 -19.73 -3.87
N ALA A 261 13.84 -20.81 -3.56
CA ALA A 261 13.93 -22.06 -4.30
C ALA A 261 13.46 -21.92 -5.75
N VAL A 262 12.46 -21.08 -6.01
CA VAL A 262 11.91 -20.91 -7.36
C VAL A 262 12.70 -19.92 -8.21
N ASN A 263 13.69 -19.20 -7.67
CA ASN A 263 14.47 -18.22 -8.43
C ASN A 263 15.26 -18.83 -9.60
N SER A 264 15.63 -20.11 -9.52
CA SER A 264 16.30 -20.84 -10.61
C SER A 264 15.32 -21.38 -11.66
N GLU A 265 14.02 -21.38 -11.37
CA GLU A 265 12.99 -21.94 -12.24
C GLU A 265 12.54 -20.92 -13.29
N ILE A 266 12.29 -21.40 -14.51
CA ILE A 266 11.85 -20.54 -15.63
C ILE A 266 10.53 -19.81 -15.30
N TRP A 267 9.63 -20.52 -14.61
CA TRP A 267 8.32 -20.02 -14.19
C TRP A 267 8.36 -19.29 -12.84
N GLY A 268 9.51 -19.22 -12.16
CA GLY A 268 9.63 -18.67 -10.81
C GLY A 268 9.14 -17.22 -10.69
N ASN A 269 9.28 -16.42 -11.76
CA ASN A 269 8.80 -15.03 -11.80
C ASN A 269 7.27 -14.90 -11.86
N GLU A 270 6.53 -15.98 -12.19
CA GLU A 270 5.06 -16.00 -12.20
C GLU A 270 4.48 -16.39 -10.83
N LEU A 271 5.27 -17.03 -9.97
CA LEU A 271 4.85 -17.36 -8.62
C LEU A 271 4.86 -16.12 -7.73
N TYR A 272 3.74 -15.86 -7.06
CA TYR A 272 3.63 -14.77 -6.10
C TYR A 272 2.63 -15.07 -4.98
N PHE A 273 3.10 -14.96 -3.74
CA PHE A 273 2.22 -15.00 -2.56
C PHE A 273 1.59 -13.62 -2.33
N CYS A 274 0.27 -13.53 -2.51
CA CYS A 274 -0.51 -12.36 -2.09
C CYS A 274 -0.56 -12.24 -0.57
N SER A 275 -0.76 -13.38 0.10
CA SER A 275 -0.69 -13.52 1.55
C SER A 275 -0.34 -14.97 1.89
N LEU A 276 0.35 -15.18 3.02
CA LEU A 276 0.50 -16.48 3.67
C LEU A 276 0.48 -16.22 5.17
N SER A 277 -0.66 -16.52 5.80
CA SER A 277 -0.93 -16.11 7.19
C SER A 277 -2.00 -17.02 7.81
N ASN A 278 -2.04 -17.10 9.15
CA ASN A 278 -3.16 -17.64 9.92
C ASN A 278 -4.18 -16.55 10.34
N GLN A 279 -3.94 -15.29 10.01
CA GLN A 279 -4.76 -14.15 10.42
C GLN A 279 -5.44 -13.42 9.26
N THR A 280 -4.70 -13.15 8.19
CA THR A 280 -5.14 -12.30 7.07
C THR A 280 -5.16 -13.06 5.77
N ILE A 281 -6.02 -12.60 4.86
CA ILE A 281 -6.00 -13.03 3.47
C ILE A 281 -6.24 -11.82 2.56
N VAL A 282 -5.59 -11.83 1.39
CA VAL A 282 -5.65 -10.72 0.43
C VAL A 282 -6.24 -11.21 -0.89
N TYR A 283 -7.37 -10.66 -1.29
CA TYR A 283 -7.99 -10.84 -2.60
C TYR A 283 -7.69 -9.61 -3.45
N LYS A 284 -6.88 -9.75 -4.50
CA LYS A 284 -6.46 -8.61 -5.33
C LYS A 284 -6.22 -9.01 -6.78
N GLY A 285 -6.27 -8.05 -7.70
CA GLY A 285 -5.96 -8.31 -9.10
C GLY A 285 -5.88 -7.04 -9.94
N MET A 286 -5.56 -7.20 -11.23
CA MET A 286 -5.52 -6.10 -12.21
C MET A 286 -6.93 -5.77 -12.71
N LEU A 287 -7.76 -5.32 -11.76
CA LEU A 287 -9.20 -5.16 -11.91
C LEU A 287 -9.61 -3.74 -11.55
N ARG A 288 -10.65 -3.23 -12.21
CA ARG A 288 -11.39 -2.05 -11.74
C ARG A 288 -12.04 -2.35 -10.39
N SER A 289 -12.30 -1.31 -9.61
CA SER A 289 -12.86 -1.42 -8.25
C SER A 289 -14.18 -2.18 -8.22
N GLU A 290 -15.09 -1.83 -9.14
CA GLU A 290 -16.42 -2.47 -9.25
C GLU A 290 -16.37 -3.94 -9.72
N VAL A 291 -15.26 -4.35 -10.33
CA VAL A 291 -15.08 -5.69 -10.88
C VAL A 291 -14.60 -6.67 -9.80
N LEU A 292 -13.86 -6.21 -8.79
CA LEU A 292 -13.24 -7.09 -7.77
C LEU A 292 -14.25 -8.06 -7.13
N GLY A 293 -15.40 -7.54 -6.68
CA GLY A 293 -16.46 -8.35 -6.06
C GLY A 293 -17.17 -9.29 -7.03
N ARG A 294 -17.21 -8.97 -8.32
CA ARG A 294 -17.78 -9.83 -9.37
C ARG A 294 -16.81 -10.94 -9.77
N PHE A 295 -15.54 -10.60 -9.86
CA PHE A 295 -14.47 -11.52 -10.23
C PHE A 295 -14.27 -12.62 -9.19
N TYR A 296 -14.24 -12.30 -7.90
CA TYR A 296 -14.08 -13.30 -6.84
C TYR A 296 -15.43 -13.72 -6.24
N TYR A 297 -15.90 -14.92 -6.57
CA TYR A 297 -17.19 -15.42 -6.05
C TYR A 297 -17.20 -15.57 -4.52
N ASP A 298 -16.04 -15.84 -3.91
CA ASP A 298 -15.91 -15.87 -2.46
C ASP A 298 -16.42 -14.58 -1.79
N LEU A 299 -16.15 -13.42 -2.40
CA LEU A 299 -16.51 -12.11 -1.85
C LEU A 299 -18.02 -11.82 -1.91
N GLN A 300 -18.79 -12.65 -2.63
CA GLN A 300 -20.26 -12.55 -2.71
C GLN A 300 -20.96 -13.49 -1.72
N SER A 301 -20.22 -14.43 -1.12
CA SER A 301 -20.77 -15.42 -0.20
C SER A 301 -21.02 -14.81 1.17
N GLU A 302 -22.22 -15.02 1.73
CA GLU A 302 -22.56 -14.61 3.10
C GLU A 302 -21.69 -15.31 4.17
N LEU A 303 -21.06 -16.44 3.83
CA LEU A 303 -20.09 -17.13 4.69
C LEU A 303 -18.76 -16.37 4.80
N TYR A 304 -18.49 -15.44 3.88
CA TYR A 304 -17.32 -14.57 3.95
C TYR A 304 -17.59 -13.45 4.95
N THR A 305 -17.24 -13.69 6.21
CA THR A 305 -17.34 -12.69 7.27
C THR A 305 -15.97 -12.21 7.71
N SER A 306 -15.84 -10.92 8.01
CA SER A 306 -14.62 -10.35 8.57
C SER A 306 -14.95 -9.20 9.51
N PRO A 307 -14.23 -9.00 10.63
CA PRO A 307 -14.41 -7.85 11.52
C PRO A 307 -13.75 -6.57 10.99
N LEU A 308 -12.87 -6.70 9.99
CA LEU A 308 -12.19 -5.58 9.34
C LEU A 308 -11.96 -5.83 7.86
N ALA A 309 -11.85 -4.78 7.09
CA ALA A 309 -11.46 -4.83 5.70
C ALA A 309 -10.58 -3.61 5.37
N ILE A 310 -9.45 -3.84 4.71
CA ILE A 310 -8.62 -2.78 4.12
C ILE A 310 -8.73 -2.92 2.61
N TYR A 311 -9.09 -1.85 1.92
CA TYR A 311 -9.25 -1.84 0.48
C TYR A 311 -8.30 -0.83 -0.17
N HIS A 312 -7.88 -1.14 -1.40
CA HIS A 312 -7.00 -0.26 -2.17
C HIS A 312 -7.38 -0.28 -3.65
N ARG A 313 -7.37 0.89 -4.27
CA ARG A 313 -7.47 1.12 -5.72
C ARG A 313 -6.22 1.84 -6.19
N ARG A 314 -5.46 1.21 -7.08
CA ARG A 314 -4.17 1.70 -7.56
C ARG A 314 -4.33 2.60 -8.79
N TYR A 315 -3.45 3.60 -8.88
CA TYR A 315 -3.14 4.37 -10.08
C TYR A 315 -1.68 4.10 -10.48
N SER A 316 -1.41 3.88 -11.75
CA SER A 316 -0.11 3.47 -12.29
C SER A 316 0.29 4.33 -13.47
N THR A 317 1.58 4.66 -13.58
CA THR A 317 2.14 5.22 -14.82
C THR A 317 2.50 4.15 -15.85
N ASN A 318 2.39 2.86 -15.48
CA ASN A 318 2.61 1.73 -16.39
C ASN A 318 1.30 1.28 -17.03
N THR A 319 1.32 1.02 -18.34
CA THR A 319 0.17 0.54 -19.13
C THR A 319 0.06 -1.00 -19.20
N SER A 320 1.11 -1.73 -18.79
CA SER A 320 1.12 -3.20 -18.80
C SER A 320 0.72 -3.79 -17.44
N PRO A 321 -0.37 -4.56 -17.36
CA PRO A 321 -0.89 -5.03 -16.08
C PRO A 321 -0.04 -6.17 -15.50
N ARG A 322 0.40 -6.01 -14.25
CA ARG A 322 1.14 -7.02 -13.48
C ARG A 322 0.43 -7.31 -12.17
N TRP A 323 -0.26 -8.44 -12.11
CA TRP A 323 -1.09 -8.88 -10.97
C TRP A 323 -0.43 -8.75 -9.59
N PRO A 324 0.85 -9.11 -9.40
CA PRO A 324 1.52 -8.93 -8.11
C PRO A 324 1.56 -7.49 -7.58
N LEU A 325 1.49 -6.49 -8.46
CA LEU A 325 1.63 -5.06 -8.10
C LEU A 325 0.33 -4.44 -7.58
N ALA A 326 -0.81 -5.12 -7.73
CA ALA A 326 -2.05 -4.70 -7.08
C ALA A 326 -1.87 -4.68 -5.55
N GLN A 327 -2.65 -3.85 -4.87
CA GLN A 327 -2.65 -3.71 -3.43
C GLN A 327 -4.04 -4.06 -2.85
N PRO A 328 -4.17 -4.39 -1.55
CA PRO A 328 -3.14 -4.36 -0.50
C PRO A 328 -1.95 -5.32 -0.69
N MET A 329 -0.85 -5.02 0.00
CA MET A 329 0.29 -5.94 0.16
C MET A 329 0.00 -6.92 1.32
N ARG A 330 1.01 -7.44 2.02
CA ARG A 330 0.80 -8.50 3.03
C ARG A 330 0.38 -7.90 4.38
N PHE A 331 0.89 -6.71 4.67
CA PHE A 331 0.62 -5.94 5.88
C PHE A 331 0.03 -4.56 5.57
N LEU A 332 0.44 -3.94 4.47
CA LEU A 332 0.18 -2.53 4.17
C LEU A 332 -0.75 -2.32 2.97
N GLY A 333 -1.62 -1.32 3.06
CA GLY A 333 -2.14 -0.56 1.93
C GLY A 333 -1.47 0.82 1.92
N HIS A 334 -0.85 1.20 0.80
CA HIS A 334 -0.09 2.42 0.64
C HIS A 334 -0.68 3.27 -0.48
N ASN A 335 -1.15 4.47 -0.13
CA ASN A 335 -1.41 5.54 -1.08
C ASN A 335 -0.27 6.55 -0.98
N GLY A 336 0.54 6.66 -2.02
CA GLY A 336 1.75 7.46 -1.96
C GLY A 336 2.84 6.99 -2.90
N GLU A 337 4.00 7.62 -2.79
CA GLU A 337 5.23 7.28 -3.50
C GLU A 337 6.42 7.48 -2.55
N ILE A 338 7.28 6.48 -2.42
CA ILE A 338 8.51 6.58 -1.61
C ILE A 338 9.66 7.08 -2.48
N ASN A 339 9.99 8.36 -2.33
CA ASN A 339 10.98 9.04 -3.16
C ASN A 339 12.42 8.68 -2.77
N THR A 340 12.64 8.12 -1.57
CA THR A 340 13.97 7.70 -1.09
C THR A 340 14.28 6.22 -1.34
N ILE A 341 13.44 5.50 -2.10
CA ILE A 341 13.46 4.03 -2.19
C ILE A 341 14.83 3.45 -2.56
N GLN A 342 15.57 4.07 -3.49
CA GLN A 342 16.88 3.57 -3.90
C GLN A 342 17.89 3.61 -2.74
N GLY A 343 17.86 4.67 -1.94
CA GLY A 343 18.71 4.81 -0.75
C GLY A 343 18.33 3.77 0.30
N ASN A 344 17.04 3.63 0.57
CA ASN A 344 16.52 2.68 1.55
C ASN A 344 16.90 1.23 1.20
N LEU A 345 16.81 0.85 -0.08
CA LEU A 345 17.22 -0.49 -0.54
C LEU A 345 18.72 -0.74 -0.32
N ASN A 346 19.55 0.24 -0.65
CA ASN A 346 21.00 0.12 -0.45
C ASN A 346 21.36 0.00 1.04
N TRP A 347 20.70 0.78 1.90
CA TRP A 347 20.90 0.71 3.35
C TRP A 347 20.42 -0.62 3.92
N MET A 348 19.23 -1.09 3.54
CA MET A 348 18.73 -2.40 3.94
C MET A 348 19.70 -3.51 3.52
N GLN A 349 20.19 -3.48 2.28
CA GLN A 349 21.19 -4.44 1.79
C GLN A 349 22.48 -4.40 2.60
N SER A 350 22.96 -3.21 2.98
CA SER A 350 24.18 -3.06 3.80
C SER A 350 24.03 -3.67 5.20
N ARG A 351 22.80 -3.74 5.72
CA ARG A 351 22.46 -4.31 7.04
C ARG A 351 22.27 -5.83 7.00
N GLU A 352 22.05 -6.42 5.83
CA GLU A 352 21.70 -7.85 5.71
C GLU A 352 22.71 -8.74 6.43
N ALA A 353 24.00 -8.54 6.19
CA ALA A 353 25.07 -9.38 6.74
C ALA A 353 25.26 -9.25 8.26
N SER A 354 24.89 -8.12 8.86
CA SER A 354 25.10 -7.84 10.28
C SER A 354 23.85 -8.03 11.15
N LEU A 355 22.66 -8.06 10.53
CA LEU A 355 21.41 -8.23 11.26
C LEU A 355 21.35 -9.62 11.90
N LYS A 356 21.20 -9.64 13.22
CA LYS A 356 20.97 -10.83 14.03
C LYS A 356 19.85 -10.56 15.02
N SER A 357 19.01 -11.55 15.26
CA SER A 357 18.02 -11.51 16.34
C SER A 357 17.71 -12.92 16.80
N THR A 358 17.71 -13.10 18.13
CA THR A 358 17.39 -14.39 18.77
C THR A 358 16.01 -14.93 18.38
N VAL A 359 15.12 -14.04 17.95
CA VAL A 359 13.77 -14.37 17.46
C VAL A 359 13.81 -15.25 16.19
N TRP A 360 14.88 -15.18 15.40
CA TRP A 360 15.06 -15.95 14.17
C TRP A 360 15.70 -17.33 14.37
N ARG A 361 16.18 -17.64 15.59
CA ARG A 361 16.76 -18.95 15.94
C ARG A 361 17.87 -19.39 14.95
N ASP A 362 18.80 -18.49 14.64
CA ASP A 362 19.91 -18.68 13.68
C ASP A 362 19.51 -18.90 12.21
N ARG A 363 18.27 -18.53 11.83
CA ARG A 363 17.73 -18.64 10.46
C ARG A 363 17.75 -17.33 9.67
N GLU A 364 18.49 -16.31 10.12
CA GLU A 364 18.53 -15.00 9.48
C GLU A 364 18.97 -15.06 8.01
N ASP A 365 19.84 -16.01 7.66
CA ASP A 365 20.32 -16.20 6.29
C ASP A 365 19.21 -16.65 5.32
N GLU A 366 18.15 -17.29 5.84
CA GLU A 366 17.06 -17.85 5.03
C GLU A 366 16.03 -16.80 4.61
N ILE A 367 15.94 -15.71 5.37
CA ILE A 367 14.98 -14.63 5.14
C ILE A 367 15.56 -13.48 4.31
N ARG A 368 16.82 -13.60 3.85
CA ARG A 368 17.44 -12.68 2.90
C ARG A 368 17.07 -13.04 1.44
N PRO A 369 17.06 -12.07 0.52
CA PRO A 369 17.22 -10.63 0.75
C PRO A 369 15.94 -10.00 1.34
N PHE A 370 16.11 -8.90 2.07
CA PHE A 370 15.01 -8.16 2.72
C PHE A 370 14.26 -7.23 1.77
N GLY A 371 14.93 -6.78 0.70
CA GLY A 371 14.36 -5.96 -0.36
C GLY A 371 14.49 -6.60 -1.73
N ASN A 372 13.68 -6.14 -2.68
CA ASN A 372 13.75 -6.55 -4.07
C ASN A 372 13.74 -5.31 -4.99
N PRO A 373 14.85 -5.00 -5.68
CA PRO A 373 14.93 -3.87 -6.62
C PRO A 373 13.92 -3.95 -7.78
N LYS A 374 13.38 -5.13 -8.08
CA LYS A 374 12.35 -5.33 -9.13
C LYS A 374 10.92 -5.10 -8.62
N ALA A 375 10.72 -5.00 -7.31
CA ALA A 375 9.41 -4.78 -6.70
C ALA A 375 9.10 -3.28 -6.62
N SER A 376 7.82 -2.93 -6.45
CA SER A 376 7.43 -1.53 -6.25
C SER A 376 7.97 -1.00 -4.92
N ASP A 377 8.02 0.32 -4.82
CA ASP A 377 8.31 1.05 -3.58
C ASP A 377 7.45 0.57 -2.39
N SER A 378 6.15 0.41 -2.62
CA SER A 378 5.14 -0.02 -1.67
C SER A 378 5.36 -1.47 -1.22
N ALA A 379 5.80 -2.34 -2.14
CA ALA A 379 6.09 -3.74 -1.85
C ALA A 379 7.39 -3.88 -1.02
N ASN A 380 8.36 -3.01 -1.28
CA ASN A 380 9.59 -2.95 -0.48
C ASN A 380 9.34 -2.37 0.92
N LEU A 381 8.49 -1.34 1.04
CA LEU A 381 8.07 -0.82 2.34
C LEU A 381 7.30 -1.88 3.15
N ASP A 382 6.40 -2.63 2.51
CA ASP A 382 5.69 -3.76 3.13
C ASP A 382 6.66 -4.85 3.60
N SER A 383 7.67 -5.19 2.80
CA SER A 383 8.70 -6.19 3.15
C SER A 383 9.56 -5.75 4.34
N ALA A 384 9.96 -4.47 4.38
CA ALA A 384 10.71 -3.90 5.50
C ALA A 384 9.86 -3.86 6.79
N ALA A 385 8.59 -3.46 6.68
CA ALA A 385 7.67 -3.46 7.81
C ALA A 385 7.42 -4.88 8.33
N GLU A 386 7.20 -5.84 7.45
CA GLU A 386 7.00 -7.25 7.80
C GLU A 386 8.24 -7.82 8.52
N LEU A 387 9.46 -7.54 8.03
CA LEU A 387 10.69 -7.95 8.70
C LEU A 387 10.77 -7.44 10.14
N LEU A 388 10.51 -6.15 10.37
CA LEU A 388 10.51 -5.55 11.71
C LEU A 388 9.44 -6.18 12.61
N ILE A 389 8.25 -6.43 12.06
CA ILE A 389 7.12 -7.00 12.81
C ILE A 389 7.39 -8.45 13.21
N ARG A 390 7.91 -9.26 12.28
CA ARG A 390 8.29 -10.66 12.51
C ARG A 390 9.52 -10.78 13.41
N SER A 391 10.36 -9.74 13.47
CA SER A 391 11.45 -9.60 14.44
C SER A 391 10.97 -9.22 15.85
N GLY A 392 9.66 -9.03 16.07
CA GLY A 392 9.08 -8.80 17.40
C GLY A 392 8.66 -7.35 17.72
N ARG A 393 8.70 -6.45 16.74
CA ARG A 393 8.22 -5.06 16.90
C ARG A 393 6.75 -4.93 16.62
N ALA A 394 6.03 -4.10 17.37
CA ALA A 394 4.61 -3.84 17.08
C ALA A 394 4.45 -3.17 15.70
N PRO A 395 3.34 -3.37 14.97
CA PRO A 395 3.14 -2.73 13.67
C PRO A 395 3.25 -1.19 13.73
N GLU A 396 2.74 -0.56 14.78
CA GLU A 396 2.84 0.88 14.99
C GLU A 396 4.29 1.33 15.21
N GLU A 397 5.03 0.55 16.00
CA GLU A 397 6.45 0.77 16.28
C GLU A 397 7.29 0.63 15.00
N ALA A 398 7.06 -0.44 14.22
CA ALA A 398 7.75 -0.66 12.95
C ALA A 398 7.52 0.48 11.96
N LEU A 399 6.28 0.98 11.86
CA LEU A 399 5.96 2.09 10.98
C LEU A 399 6.50 3.43 11.48
N MET A 400 6.57 3.66 12.80
CA MET A 400 7.23 4.85 13.33
C MET A 400 8.75 4.83 13.14
N ILE A 401 9.36 3.65 13.03
CA ILE A 401 10.78 3.49 12.69
C ILE A 401 11.01 3.77 11.20
N LEU A 402 10.15 3.25 10.32
CA LEU A 402 10.29 3.38 8.87
C LEU A 402 9.83 4.75 8.35
N VAL A 403 8.71 5.26 8.84
CA VAL A 403 8.08 6.53 8.43
C VAL A 403 7.90 7.42 9.67
N PRO A 404 9.00 7.96 10.23
CA PRO A 404 8.95 8.76 11.44
C PRO A 404 8.26 10.12 11.22
N GLU A 405 7.61 10.64 12.28
CA GLU A 405 7.08 12.00 12.27
C GLU A 405 8.22 13.04 12.24
N ALA A 406 7.98 14.22 11.68
CA ALA A 406 8.86 15.37 11.83
C ALA A 406 8.80 15.93 13.26
N TYR A 407 9.49 15.27 14.19
CA TYR A 407 9.35 15.47 15.64
C TYR A 407 10.14 16.67 16.22
N GLN A 408 11.11 17.22 15.49
CA GLN A 408 11.97 18.31 16.00
C GLN A 408 11.17 19.61 16.18
N ASN A 409 11.43 20.30 17.30
CA ASN A 409 10.76 21.56 17.66
C ASN A 409 9.23 21.46 17.76
N HIS A 410 8.67 20.26 17.94
CA HIS A 410 7.24 20.05 18.08
C HIS A 410 6.78 20.39 19.51
N PRO A 411 6.05 21.49 19.76
CA PRO A 411 5.76 21.96 21.12
C PRO A 411 4.99 20.94 21.97
N THR A 412 4.01 20.24 21.38
CA THR A 412 3.26 19.19 22.06
C THR A 412 4.14 18.02 22.48
N LEU A 413 5.03 17.51 21.60
CA LEU A 413 5.92 16.40 21.93
C LEU A 413 6.91 16.81 23.02
N THR A 414 7.50 18.00 22.92
CA THR A 414 8.46 18.51 23.92
C THR A 414 7.85 18.65 25.32
N ILE A 415 6.58 19.08 25.42
CA ILE A 415 5.94 19.32 26.71
C ILE A 415 5.24 18.06 27.25
N LYS A 416 4.55 17.30 26.40
CA LYS A 416 3.65 16.21 26.84
C LYS A 416 4.24 14.82 26.70
N TYR A 417 5.16 14.60 25.76
CA TYR A 417 5.65 13.27 25.38
C TYR A 417 7.17 13.27 25.13
N PRO A 418 8.00 13.67 26.11
CA PRO A 418 9.46 13.71 25.93
C PRO A 418 10.04 12.33 25.54
N GLU A 419 9.43 11.23 25.99
CA GLU A 419 9.83 9.87 25.64
C GLU A 419 9.68 9.55 24.14
N VAL A 420 8.75 10.23 23.44
CA VAL A 420 8.59 10.09 21.98
C VAL A 420 9.75 10.79 21.25
N LEU A 421 10.24 11.91 21.79
CA LEU A 421 11.44 12.56 21.26
C LEU A 421 12.67 11.68 21.45
N ASP A 422 12.80 11.04 22.62
CA ASP A 422 13.89 10.10 22.88
C ASP A 422 13.86 8.89 21.94
N PHE A 423 12.66 8.33 21.70
CA PHE A 423 12.44 7.27 20.72
C PHE A 423 12.96 7.68 19.33
N TYR A 424 12.51 8.83 18.80
CA TYR A 424 12.94 9.26 17.48
C TYR A 424 14.42 9.66 17.43
N ASN A 425 14.97 10.23 18.51
CA ASN A 425 16.39 10.54 18.61
C ASN A 425 17.27 9.30 18.58
N TYR A 426 16.80 8.20 19.18
CA TYR A 426 17.45 6.91 19.11
C TYR A 426 17.39 6.32 17.69
N TYR A 427 16.20 6.30 17.09
CA TYR A 427 16.00 5.65 15.79
C TYR A 427 16.57 6.40 14.59
N LYS A 428 16.71 7.73 14.64
CA LYS A 428 17.26 8.51 13.51
C LYS A 428 18.67 8.10 13.09
N GLY A 429 19.47 7.53 14.01
CA GLY A 429 20.82 7.03 13.72
C GLY A 429 20.85 5.55 13.33
N GLN A 430 19.75 4.83 13.56
CA GLN A 430 19.63 3.38 13.35
C GLN A 430 18.95 3.05 12.02
N MET A 431 17.87 3.76 11.67
CA MET A 431 17.08 3.55 10.45
C MET A 431 16.81 4.89 9.78
N GLU A 432 17.11 4.97 8.49
CA GLU A 432 16.78 6.09 7.63
C GLU A 432 15.27 6.11 7.29
N ALA A 433 14.72 7.31 7.10
CA ALA A 433 13.31 7.45 6.79
C ALA A 433 12.99 6.98 5.36
N TRP A 434 11.94 6.18 5.25
CA TRP A 434 11.27 5.83 3.99
C TRP A 434 10.33 6.97 3.62
N ASP A 435 10.92 8.03 3.07
CA ASP A 435 10.29 9.33 2.89
C ASP A 435 9.59 9.45 1.52
N GLY A 436 8.58 10.31 1.50
CA GLY A 436 7.65 10.52 0.40
C GLY A 436 6.21 10.66 0.90
N PRO A 437 5.29 11.17 0.08
CA PRO A 437 3.87 11.21 0.46
C PRO A 437 3.38 9.80 0.74
N ALA A 438 2.84 9.55 1.93
CA ALA A 438 2.40 8.21 2.33
C ALA A 438 1.17 8.28 3.26
N LEU A 439 0.06 7.71 2.81
CA LEU A 439 -1.04 7.25 3.65
C LEU A 439 -0.94 5.73 3.75
N LEU A 440 -0.66 5.25 4.96
CA LEU A 440 -0.47 3.83 5.26
C LEU A 440 -1.63 3.29 6.08
N LEU A 441 -2.27 2.25 5.58
CA LEU A 441 -3.23 1.45 6.32
C LEU A 441 -2.65 0.09 6.60
N PHE A 442 -2.79 -0.37 7.84
CA PHE A 442 -2.22 -1.63 8.28
C PHE A 442 -3.10 -2.23 9.36
N ARG A 443 -3.04 -3.56 9.47
CA ARG A 443 -3.74 -4.27 10.52
C ARG A 443 -2.83 -4.44 11.73
N ARG A 444 -3.33 -4.06 12.91
CA ARG A 444 -2.68 -4.41 14.19
C ARG A 444 -2.78 -5.93 14.43
N GLY A 445 -1.66 -6.56 14.79
CA GLY A 445 -1.63 -7.98 15.19
C GLY A 445 -2.48 -8.24 16.44
N ARG A 446 -3.23 -9.36 16.46
CA ARG A 446 -3.99 -9.78 17.66
C ARG A 446 -3.03 -10.21 18.77
N GLY A 447 -3.37 -9.90 20.03
CA GLY A 447 -2.69 -10.46 21.20
C GLY A 447 -1.51 -9.65 21.78
N ARG A 448 -1.08 -8.56 21.14
CA ARG A 448 -0.02 -7.72 21.71
C ARG A 448 -0.60 -6.69 22.69
N PRO A 449 -0.25 -6.76 23.99
CA PRO A 449 -0.69 -5.76 24.97
C PRO A 449 -0.25 -4.36 24.52
N LYS A 450 -0.99 -3.33 24.94
CA LYS A 450 -0.54 -1.94 24.78
C LYS A 450 0.77 -1.79 25.57
N LYS A 451 1.92 -1.87 24.89
CA LYS A 451 3.18 -1.44 25.48
C LYS A 451 3.18 0.08 25.42
N TYR A 452 3.29 0.73 26.57
CA TYR A 452 3.53 2.17 26.63
C TYR A 452 4.93 2.44 26.06
N TRP A 453 5.13 3.58 25.39
CA TRP A 453 6.39 3.93 24.70
C TRP A 453 7.63 3.77 25.60
N GLY A 454 7.51 4.04 26.90
CA GLY A 454 8.58 3.82 27.88
C GLY A 454 9.00 2.35 28.09
N GLU A 455 8.13 1.36 27.87
CA GLU A 455 8.49 -0.06 27.93
C GLU A 455 9.17 -0.55 26.64
N VAL A 456 8.81 0.04 25.49
CA VAL A 456 9.45 -0.27 24.20
C VAL A 456 10.89 0.20 24.21
N ILE A 457 11.13 1.44 24.66
CA ILE A 457 12.47 2.01 24.78
C ILE A 457 13.32 1.22 25.78
N ARG A 458 12.75 0.87 26.95
CA ARG A 458 13.47 0.11 27.98
C ARG A 458 13.86 -1.28 27.49
N ARG A 459 12.96 -2.01 26.81
CA ARG A 459 13.26 -3.32 26.22
C ARG A 459 14.40 -3.23 25.21
N ASP A 460 14.34 -2.25 24.31
CA ASP A 460 15.33 -2.12 23.24
C ASP A 460 16.70 -1.67 23.78
N MET A 461 16.72 -0.91 24.88
CA MET A 461 17.94 -0.63 25.64
C MET A 461 18.48 -1.84 26.41
N GLU A 462 17.61 -2.63 27.05
CA GLU A 462 17.97 -3.83 27.80
C GLU A 462 18.53 -4.93 26.88
N GLN A 463 17.99 -5.10 25.66
CA GLN A 463 18.47 -6.09 24.68
C GLN A 463 19.87 -5.80 24.13
N LEU A 464 20.37 -4.57 24.25
CA LEU A 464 21.70 -4.18 23.76
C LEU A 464 22.82 -4.31 24.82
N GLN A 465 22.57 -4.92 25.98
CA GLN A 465 23.49 -4.81 27.13
C GLN A 465 23.92 -3.36 27.39
N LEU A 466 23.03 -2.39 27.14
CA LEU A 466 23.19 -1.04 27.66
C LEU A 466 22.73 -1.03 29.12
N THR A 467 23.27 -1.96 29.92
CA THR A 467 23.25 -1.88 31.37
C THR A 467 24.15 -0.73 31.76
N GLU A 468 23.55 0.40 32.12
CA GLU A 468 24.08 1.49 32.96
C GLU A 468 25.42 2.18 32.60
N ASP A 469 26.22 1.71 31.64
CA ASP A 469 27.65 2.08 31.55
C ASP A 469 28.08 2.84 30.28
N MET A 470 27.14 3.23 29.43
CA MET A 470 27.41 4.19 28.32
C MET A 470 26.88 5.60 28.58
N THR A 471 26.66 5.95 29.86
CA THR A 471 26.61 7.36 30.29
C THR A 471 28.03 7.88 30.56
N LEU A 472 28.88 7.90 29.52
CA LEU A 472 30.08 8.73 29.56
C LEU A 472 29.72 10.20 29.30
N ASP A 473 28.72 10.69 30.04
CA ASP A 473 28.50 12.11 30.29
C ASP A 473 27.97 12.37 31.72
N ARG A 474 28.23 11.44 32.65
CA ARG A 474 27.88 11.56 34.07
C ARG A 474 28.62 12.69 34.82
N LYS A 475 29.63 13.32 34.22
CA LYS A 475 30.31 14.51 34.80
C LYS A 475 29.71 15.85 34.37
N ILE A 476 28.96 15.91 33.26
CA ILE A 476 28.35 17.18 32.80
C ILE A 476 26.92 17.33 33.35
N TRP A 477 26.20 16.23 33.57
CA TRP A 477 24.81 16.29 34.06
C TRP A 477 24.62 16.35 35.58
N LYS A 478 25.58 15.90 36.40
CA LYS A 478 25.49 16.06 37.86
C LYS A 478 25.66 17.51 38.33
N THR A 479 26.29 18.36 37.53
CA THR A 479 26.60 19.75 37.90
C THR A 479 25.43 20.72 37.70
N ARG A 480 24.31 20.29 37.10
CA ARG A 480 23.17 21.17 36.79
C ARG A 480 21.89 20.92 37.61
N ILE A 481 21.93 20.00 38.59
CA ILE A 481 20.77 19.70 39.45
C ILE A 481 21.07 19.97 40.94
N THR A 482 22.22 20.58 41.29
CA THR A 482 22.54 20.96 42.69
C THR A 482 23.21 22.35 42.80
N ALA A 483 22.57 23.38 42.23
CA ALA A 483 22.92 24.77 42.56
C ALA A 483 21.74 25.71 42.27
N GLU A 484 20.71 25.65 43.12
CA GLU A 484 20.06 26.87 43.61
C GLU A 484 20.77 27.20 44.94
N ASP A 485 21.67 28.18 44.87
CA ASP A 485 21.82 29.31 45.78
C ASP A 485 22.38 30.49 44.95
#